data_AF-A0A919HAC2-F1
#
_entry.id   AF-A0A919HAC2-F1
#
_cell.length_a   1.000
_cell.length_b   1.000
_cell.length_c   1.000
_cell.angle_alpha   90.00
_cell.angle_beta   90.00
_cell.angle_gamma   90.00
#
_symmetry.space_group_name_H-M   'P 1'
#
loop_
_entity.id
_entity.type
_entity.pdbx_description
1 polymer ?
#
loop_
_entity_poly.entity_id
_entity_poly.type
_entity_poly.pdbx_seq_one_letter_code
_entity_poly.pdbx_strand_id
1 'polypeptide(L)'
;MNDTPLRPRLPERPPTPADLAERDRFAALAEASLPTVRANAEAWRNGLAAFVTLVTTGAVIKGRDTTAHLTLGWRTAVTLLIGGGIALSLAGLWQALGAQAGTREGTVTLADIHRRHASVAAYQIALADTAAARLRRARTIVAAALVCLLMGIVATWWAPEAAPAPPAYVTVTHDGRSTCGRLESADGASVRIHRAGEAEALVVPTKKVTDLRVVSRC
;
A
#
# COMPACT_ATOMS: atom_id res chain seq x y z
N MET A 1 10.99 -6.92 27.30
CA MET A 1 10.41 -5.72 27.94
C MET A 1 9.90 -6.20 29.29
N ASN A 2 10.62 -5.91 30.38
CA ASN A 2 10.29 -6.43 31.70
C ASN A 2 9.11 -5.63 32.26
N ASP A 3 7.91 -6.22 32.21
CA ASP A 3 6.72 -5.73 32.91
C ASP A 3 6.95 -5.90 34.41
N THR A 4 7.50 -4.87 35.05
CA THR A 4 7.55 -4.80 36.51
C THR A 4 6.17 -4.35 36.98
N PRO A 5 5.42 -5.15 37.74
CA PRO A 5 4.08 -4.76 38.17
C PRO A 5 4.17 -3.50 39.02
N LEU A 6 3.46 -2.44 38.61
CA LEU A 6 3.30 -1.22 39.38
C LEU A 6 2.70 -1.58 40.74
N ARG A 7 3.54 -1.62 41.78
CA ARG A 7 3.09 -1.83 43.16
C ARG A 7 2.46 -0.53 43.66
N PRO A 8 1.19 -0.55 44.11
CA PRO A 8 0.59 0.61 44.76
C PRO A 8 1.46 1.01 45.96
N ARG A 9 1.97 2.24 45.95
CA ARG A 9 2.61 2.82 47.13
C ARG A 9 1.54 3.54 47.93
N LEU A 10 1.54 3.31 49.24
CA LEU A 10 0.73 4.10 50.15
C LEU A 10 1.23 5.55 50.08
N PRO A 11 0.35 6.54 49.87
CA PRO A 11 0.78 7.93 49.80
C PRO A 11 1.40 8.36 51.15
N GLU A 12 2.51 9.10 51.10
CA GLU A 12 3.22 9.57 52.29
C GLU A 12 2.38 10.53 53.16
N ARG A 13 1.34 11.11 52.57
CA ARG A 13 0.41 12.02 53.23
C ARG A 13 -1.02 11.84 52.67
N PRO A 14 -2.06 12.07 53.49
CA PRO A 14 -3.43 12.06 53.01
C PRO A 14 -3.64 13.13 51.92
N PRO A 15 -4.55 12.90 50.95
CA PRO A 15 -4.85 13.87 49.90
C PRO A 15 -5.34 15.19 50.52
N THR A 16 -4.74 16.29 50.10
CA THR A 16 -5.21 17.63 50.46
C THR A 16 -6.41 18.02 49.59
N PRO A 17 -7.24 18.99 50.01
CA PRO A 17 -8.31 19.54 49.17
C PRO A 17 -7.80 20.06 47.81
N ALA A 18 -6.57 20.56 47.76
CA ALA A 18 -5.92 20.98 46.52
C ALA A 18 -5.63 19.79 45.59
N ASP A 19 -5.16 18.66 46.13
CA ASP A 19 -4.91 17.43 45.34
C ASP A 19 -6.21 16.89 44.73
N LEU A 20 -7.33 16.98 45.47
CA LEU A 20 -8.65 16.57 44.97
C LEU A 20 -9.14 17.51 43.86
N ALA A 21 -9.00 18.83 44.05
CA ALA A 21 -9.38 19.81 43.04
C ALA A 21 -8.54 19.70 41.75
N GLU A 22 -7.25 19.40 41.87
CA GLU A 22 -6.37 19.16 40.73
C GLU A 22 -6.77 17.89 39.97
N ARG A 23 -7.07 16.80 40.69
CA ARG A 23 -7.57 15.56 40.09
C ARG A 23 -8.87 15.78 39.32
N ASP A 24 -9.81 16.53 39.90
CA ASP A 24 -11.12 16.77 39.27
C ASP A 24 -10.98 17.69 38.04
N ARG A 25 -10.07 18.68 38.08
CA ARG A 25 -9.70 19.49 36.90
C ARG A 25 -9.10 18.64 35.79
N PHE A 26 -8.18 17.73 36.13
CA PHE A 26 -7.59 16.82 35.15
C PHE A 26 -8.64 15.87 34.54
N ALA A 27 -9.56 15.36 35.35
CA ALA A 27 -10.68 14.53 34.86
C ALA A 27 -11.56 15.30 33.87
N ALA A 28 -11.92 16.54 34.18
CA ALA A 28 -12.70 17.40 33.28
C ALA A 28 -11.96 17.71 31.97
N LEU A 29 -10.65 17.98 32.03
CA LEU A 29 -9.79 18.16 30.86
C LEU A 29 -9.73 16.89 29.99
N ALA A 30 -9.58 15.73 30.61
CA ALA A 30 -9.56 14.45 29.92
C ALA A 30 -10.89 14.18 29.21
N GLU A 31 -12.02 14.40 29.89
CA GLU A 31 -13.35 14.21 29.32
C GLU A 31 -13.62 15.17 28.16
N ALA A 32 -13.21 16.43 28.28
CA ALA A 32 -13.30 17.42 27.20
C ALA A 32 -12.40 17.09 25.99
N SER A 33 -11.28 16.38 26.20
CA SER A 33 -10.34 16.01 25.13
C SER A 33 -10.78 14.80 24.29
N LEU A 34 -11.63 13.93 24.83
CA LEU A 34 -12.08 12.70 24.16
C LEU A 34 -12.83 12.95 22.84
N PRO A 35 -13.80 13.90 22.74
CA PRO A 35 -14.44 14.24 21.48
C PRO A 35 -13.46 14.70 20.41
N THR A 36 -12.48 15.54 20.78
CA THR A 36 -11.45 16.04 19.85
C THR A 36 -10.57 14.92 19.32
N VAL A 37 -10.14 13.99 20.18
CA VAL A 37 -9.34 12.83 19.76
C VAL A 37 -10.14 11.94 18.80
N ARG A 38 -11.42 11.70 19.09
CA ARG A 38 -12.30 10.92 18.19
C ARG A 38 -12.50 11.60 16.84
N ALA A 39 -12.79 12.90 16.83
CA ALA A 39 -12.96 13.68 15.60
C ALA A 39 -11.69 13.67 14.73
N ASN A 40 -10.51 13.86 15.35
CA ASN A 40 -9.24 13.77 14.65
C ASN A 40 -9.00 12.37 14.07
N ALA A 41 -9.33 11.34 14.83
CA ALA A 41 -9.11 9.97 14.40
C ALA A 41 -10.09 9.54 13.29
N GLU A 42 -11.32 10.08 13.28
CA GLU A 42 -12.27 9.98 12.17
C GLU A 42 -11.77 10.69 10.91
N ALA A 43 -11.26 11.92 11.05
CA ALA A 43 -10.67 12.66 9.92
C ALA A 43 -9.48 11.90 9.30
N TRP A 44 -8.60 11.33 10.12
CA TRP A 44 -7.50 10.47 9.66
C TRP A 44 -7.98 9.22 8.93
N ARG A 45 -9.01 8.54 9.45
CA ARG A 45 -9.62 7.37 8.78
C ARG A 45 -10.16 7.75 7.40
N ASN A 46 -10.92 8.84 7.33
CA ASN A 46 -11.53 9.30 6.09
C ASN A 46 -10.46 9.72 5.06
N GLY A 47 -9.42 10.42 5.50
CA GLY A 47 -8.28 10.79 4.65
C GLY A 47 -7.52 9.56 4.12
N LEU A 48 -7.22 8.58 4.98
CA LEU A 48 -6.54 7.35 4.56
C LEU A 48 -7.39 6.51 3.61
N ALA A 49 -8.69 6.40 3.87
CA ALA A 49 -9.62 5.70 2.98
C ALA A 49 -9.64 6.36 1.58
N ALA A 50 -9.78 7.68 1.53
CA ALA A 50 -9.74 8.43 0.27
C ALA A 50 -8.41 8.24 -0.48
N PHE A 51 -7.27 8.28 0.24
CA PHE A 51 -5.95 8.05 -0.35
C PHE A 51 -5.81 6.64 -0.92
N VAL A 52 -6.18 5.60 -0.16
CA VAL A 52 -6.14 4.21 -0.62
C VAL A 52 -7.05 4.01 -1.83
N THR A 53 -8.25 4.60 -1.84
CA THR A 53 -9.15 4.56 -2.99
C THR A 53 -8.52 5.20 -4.22
N LEU A 54 -7.86 6.36 -4.08
CA LEU A 54 -7.21 7.05 -5.18
C LEU A 54 -6.05 6.23 -5.76
N VAL A 55 -5.17 5.71 -4.91
CA VAL A 55 -4.04 4.85 -5.32
C VAL A 55 -4.54 3.58 -6.00
N THR A 56 -5.54 2.92 -5.41
CA THR A 56 -6.11 1.67 -5.96
C THR A 56 -6.76 1.93 -7.32
N THR A 57 -7.55 3.00 -7.45
CA THR A 57 -8.18 3.39 -8.72
C THR A 57 -7.12 3.66 -9.80
N GLY A 58 -6.08 4.43 -9.48
CA GLY A 58 -4.98 4.69 -10.42
C GLY A 58 -4.25 3.41 -10.85
N ALA A 59 -3.99 2.51 -9.90
CA ALA A 59 -3.35 1.22 -10.17
C ALA A 59 -4.23 0.30 -11.04
N VAL A 60 -5.55 0.29 -10.84
CA VAL A 60 -6.47 -0.54 -11.64
C VAL A 60 -6.62 0.02 -13.06
N ILE A 61 -6.78 1.34 -13.20
CA ILE A 61 -7.02 1.97 -14.51
C ILE A 61 -5.76 1.95 -15.37
N LYS A 62 -4.61 2.33 -14.80
CA LYS A 62 -3.38 2.56 -15.59
C LYS A 62 -2.25 1.58 -15.26
N GLY A 63 -2.33 0.87 -14.14
CA GLY A 63 -1.21 0.08 -13.63
C GLY A 63 -0.82 -1.08 -14.55
N ARG A 64 -1.79 -1.73 -15.22
CA ARG A 64 -1.47 -2.81 -16.18
C ARG A 64 -0.63 -2.30 -17.35
N ASP A 65 -1.06 -1.23 -17.99
CA ASP A 65 -0.35 -0.67 -19.15
C ASP A 65 0.99 -0.05 -18.73
N THR A 66 1.01 0.68 -17.61
CA THR A 66 2.24 1.32 -17.09
C THR A 66 3.31 0.29 -16.69
N THR A 67 2.91 -0.90 -16.23
CA THR A 67 3.85 -1.93 -15.75
C THR A 67 4.11 -3.05 -16.76
N ALA A 68 3.34 -3.13 -17.85
CA ALA A 68 3.48 -4.17 -18.87
C ALA A 68 4.83 -4.13 -19.58
N HIS A 69 5.38 -2.93 -19.75
CA HIS A 69 6.64 -2.70 -20.45
C HIS A 69 7.86 -2.78 -19.53
N LEU A 70 7.68 -3.01 -18.23
CA LEU A 70 8.79 -3.07 -17.29
C LEU A 70 9.49 -4.43 -17.31
N THR A 71 10.79 -4.44 -17.03
CA THR A 71 11.51 -5.68 -16.74
C THR A 71 10.86 -6.44 -15.57
N LEU A 72 10.97 -7.77 -15.57
CA LEU A 72 10.29 -8.61 -14.57
C LEU A 72 10.62 -8.20 -13.13
N GLY A 73 11.89 -7.88 -12.84
CA GLY A 73 12.34 -7.46 -11.51
C GLY A 73 11.73 -6.13 -11.04
N TRP A 74 11.58 -5.16 -11.94
CA TRP A 74 10.91 -3.90 -11.61
C TRP A 74 9.40 -4.07 -11.46
N ARG A 75 8.79 -4.91 -12.30
CA ARG A 75 7.37 -5.23 -12.18
C ARG A 75 7.05 -5.89 -10.84
N THR A 76 7.87 -6.83 -10.37
CA THR A 76 7.67 -7.44 -9.05
C THR A 76 7.92 -6.44 -7.92
N ALA A 77 8.95 -5.61 -8.01
CA ALA A 77 9.24 -4.58 -6.99
C ALA A 77 8.09 -3.58 -6.84
N VAL A 78 7.59 -3.02 -7.94
CA VAL A 78 6.43 -2.10 -7.95
C VAL A 78 5.19 -2.78 -7.37
N THR A 79 4.93 -4.04 -7.74
CA THR A 79 3.78 -4.81 -7.22
C THR A 79 3.87 -5.02 -5.71
N LEU A 80 5.04 -5.36 -5.19
CA LEU A 80 5.26 -5.57 -3.76
C LEU A 80 5.19 -4.25 -2.98
N LEU A 81 5.73 -3.17 -3.52
CA LEU A 81 5.69 -1.85 -2.87
C LEU A 81 4.27 -1.29 -2.80
N ILE A 82 3.55 -1.29 -3.93
CA ILE A 82 2.18 -0.77 -3.99
C ILE A 82 1.22 -1.71 -3.26
N GLY A 83 1.24 -3.01 -3.58
CA GLY A 83 0.38 -4.00 -2.95
C GLY A 83 0.63 -4.14 -1.45
N GLY A 84 1.90 -4.19 -1.04
CA GLY A 84 2.30 -4.21 0.36
C GLY A 84 1.92 -2.93 1.10
N GLY A 85 2.10 -1.76 0.46
CA GLY A 85 1.69 -0.47 1.01
C GLY A 85 0.17 -0.36 1.23
N ILE A 86 -0.65 -0.88 0.29
CA ILE A 86 -2.11 -0.96 0.48
C ILE A 86 -2.45 -1.88 1.67
N ALA A 87 -1.86 -3.08 1.73
CA ALA A 87 -2.12 -4.02 2.81
C ALA A 87 -1.72 -3.46 4.19
N LEU A 88 -0.56 -2.80 4.28
CA LEU A 88 -0.11 -2.12 5.49
C LEU A 88 -1.04 -0.96 5.88
N SER A 89 -1.56 -0.20 4.91
CA SER A 89 -2.53 0.87 5.16
C SER A 89 -3.81 0.33 5.78
N LEU A 90 -4.34 -0.78 5.25
CA LEU A 90 -5.52 -1.46 5.80
C LEU A 90 -5.26 -2.00 7.21
N ALA A 91 -4.09 -2.60 7.44
CA ALA A 91 -3.71 -3.10 8.77
C ALA A 91 -3.55 -1.96 9.79
N GLY A 92 -2.92 -0.85 9.39
CA GLY A 92 -2.78 0.35 10.22
C GLY A 92 -4.14 0.97 10.55
N LEU A 93 -5.04 1.02 9.57
CA LEU A 93 -6.42 1.49 9.76
C LEU A 93 -7.20 0.59 10.73
N TRP A 94 -7.07 -0.73 10.58
CA TRP A 94 -7.69 -1.71 11.48
C TRP A 94 -7.22 -1.55 12.92
N GLN A 95 -5.92 -1.33 13.15
CA GLN A 95 -5.40 -1.07 14.49
C GLN A 95 -5.85 0.27 15.06
N ALA A 96 -5.93 1.32 14.24
CA ALA A 96 -6.45 2.61 14.67
C ALA A 96 -7.94 2.52 15.07
N LEU A 97 -8.74 1.75 14.31
CA LEU A 97 -10.13 1.46 14.65
C LEU A 97 -10.25 0.62 15.93
N GLY A 98 -9.39 -0.38 16.11
CA GLY A 98 -9.35 -1.18 17.33
C GLY A 98 -8.96 -0.37 18.58
N ALA A 99 -8.12 0.66 18.43
CA ALA A 99 -7.80 1.60 19.50
C ALA A 99 -8.99 2.54 19.82
N GLN A 100 -9.75 2.97 18.81
CA GLN A 100 -10.93 3.84 18.98
C GLN A 100 -12.14 3.11 19.57
N ALA A 101 -12.39 1.86 19.16
CA ALA A 101 -13.51 1.06 19.65
C ALA A 101 -13.41 0.76 21.17
N GLY A 102 -12.24 1.04 21.75
CA GLY A 102 -11.92 0.66 23.12
C GLY A 102 -11.69 -0.84 23.15
N THR A 103 -10.50 -1.25 23.54
CA THR A 103 -10.21 -2.62 23.95
C THR A 103 -10.96 -2.94 25.24
N ARG A 104 -12.30 -3.04 25.17
CA ARG A 104 -13.09 -3.71 26.19
C ARG A 104 -13.06 -5.19 25.87
N GLU A 105 -11.98 -5.84 26.29
CA GLU A 105 -11.98 -7.29 26.44
C GLU A 105 -12.85 -7.61 27.67
N GLY A 106 -14.17 -7.67 27.45
CA GLY A 106 -15.14 -8.16 28.44
C GLY A 106 -15.70 -7.12 29.42
N THR A 107 -16.80 -7.51 30.07
CA THR A 107 -17.44 -6.81 31.18
C THR A 107 -16.55 -6.91 32.42
N VAL A 108 -15.61 -5.99 32.55
CA VAL A 108 -14.73 -5.94 33.73
C VAL A 108 -15.52 -5.42 34.94
N THR A 109 -15.67 -6.27 35.96
CA THR A 109 -16.32 -5.89 37.22
C THR A 109 -15.35 -5.15 38.14
N LEU A 110 -15.86 -4.24 38.98
CA LEU A 110 -15.05 -3.46 39.94
C LEU A 110 -14.20 -4.36 40.87
N ALA A 111 -14.73 -5.54 41.23
CA ALA A 111 -14.04 -6.54 42.04
C ALA A 111 -12.85 -7.21 41.32
N ASP A 112 -12.88 -7.26 39.98
CA ASP A 112 -11.81 -7.83 39.15
C ASP A 112 -10.68 -6.80 38.97
N ILE A 113 -11.03 -5.52 38.87
CA ILE A 113 -10.08 -4.38 38.83
C ILE A 113 -9.29 -4.30 40.13
N HIS A 114 -9.96 -4.36 41.28
CA HIS A 114 -9.27 -4.34 42.57
C HIS A 114 -8.38 -5.57 42.77
N ARG A 115 -8.76 -6.75 42.25
CA ARG A 115 -7.93 -7.97 42.34
C ARG A 115 -6.66 -7.92 41.49
N ARG A 116 -6.74 -7.39 40.25
CA ARG A 116 -5.60 -7.40 39.31
C ARG A 116 -4.74 -6.14 39.33
N HIS A 117 -5.33 -4.99 39.63
CA HIS A 117 -4.65 -3.69 39.53
C HIS A 117 -4.69 -2.86 40.82
N ALA A 118 -5.25 -3.40 41.91
CA ALA A 118 -5.34 -2.80 43.25
C ALA A 118 -6.09 -1.46 43.36
N SER A 119 -6.28 -0.71 42.27
CA SER A 119 -7.12 0.49 42.20
C SER A 119 -7.61 0.73 40.77
N VAL A 120 -8.73 1.45 40.64
CA VAL A 120 -9.27 1.89 39.34
C VAL A 120 -8.30 2.84 38.64
N ALA A 121 -7.56 3.66 39.39
CA ALA A 121 -6.57 4.58 38.84
C ALA A 121 -5.40 3.85 38.17
N ALA A 122 -4.85 2.81 38.82
CA ALA A 122 -3.76 2.00 38.25
C ALA A 122 -4.21 1.24 36.98
N TYR A 123 -5.46 0.78 36.94
CA TYR A 123 -6.05 0.15 35.75
C TYR A 123 -6.21 1.14 34.59
N GLN A 124 -6.67 2.37 34.87
CA GLN A 124 -6.78 3.42 33.84
C GLN A 124 -5.42 3.82 33.27
N ILE A 125 -4.37 3.90 34.09
CA ILE A 125 -3.01 4.19 33.64
C ILE A 125 -2.49 3.05 32.74
N ALA A 126 -2.68 1.79 33.13
CA ALA A 126 -2.27 0.63 32.32
C ALA A 126 -3.02 0.56 30.97
N LEU A 127 -4.31 0.90 30.96
CA LEU A 127 -5.09 1.03 29.72
C LEU A 127 -4.59 2.18 28.84
N ALA A 128 -4.26 3.33 29.43
CA ALA A 128 -3.74 4.47 28.70
C ALA A 128 -2.38 4.16 28.05
N ASP A 129 -1.48 3.47 28.77
CA ASP A 129 -0.17 3.08 28.24
C ASP A 129 -0.26 2.06 27.12
N THR A 130 -1.12 1.04 27.27
CA THR A 130 -1.35 0.03 26.22
C THR A 130 -2.00 0.65 24.98
N ALA A 131 -2.97 1.54 25.16
CA ALA A 131 -3.58 2.29 24.06
C ALA A 131 -2.55 3.21 23.36
N ALA A 132 -1.71 3.92 24.12
CA ALA A 132 -0.65 4.76 23.57
C ALA A 132 0.41 3.95 22.80
N ALA A 133 0.81 2.78 23.31
CA ALA A 133 1.74 1.88 22.63
C ALA A 133 1.17 1.33 21.33
N ARG A 134 -0.12 0.92 21.31
CA ARG A 134 -0.81 0.50 20.10
C ARG A 134 -0.93 1.64 19.09
N LEU A 135 -1.25 2.86 19.54
CA LEU A 135 -1.32 4.03 18.68
C LEU A 135 0.03 4.39 18.06
N ARG A 136 1.13 4.30 18.82
CA ARG A 136 2.49 4.48 18.30
C ARG A 136 2.81 3.44 17.22
N ARG A 137 2.51 2.16 17.46
CA ARG A 137 2.69 1.09 16.45
C ARG A 137 1.83 1.32 15.20
N ALA A 138 0.56 1.70 15.37
CA ALA A 138 -0.32 2.02 14.25
C ALA A 138 0.24 3.17 13.41
N ARG A 139 0.72 4.25 14.05
CA ARG A 139 1.39 5.36 13.35
C ARG A 139 2.62 4.91 12.57
N THR A 140 3.48 4.07 13.15
CA THR A 140 4.65 3.55 12.44
C THR A 140 4.27 2.67 11.25
N ILE A 141 3.22 1.85 11.37
CA ILE A 141 2.72 1.01 10.27
C ILE A 141 2.17 1.87 9.14
N VAL A 142 1.37 2.90 9.45
CA VAL A 142 0.83 3.82 8.45
C VAL A 142 1.95 4.62 7.77
N ALA A 143 2.94 5.10 8.52
CA ALA A 143 4.10 5.78 7.95
C ALA A 143 4.88 4.87 7.00
N ALA A 144 5.13 3.61 7.39
CA ALA A 144 5.77 2.62 6.53
C ALA A 144 4.93 2.35 5.27
N ALA A 145 3.60 2.24 5.41
CA ALA A 145 2.69 2.06 4.30
C ALA A 145 2.78 3.20 3.28
N LEU A 146 2.75 4.45 3.76
CA LEU A 146 2.90 5.64 2.93
C LEU A 146 4.24 5.67 2.20
N VAL A 147 5.34 5.34 2.89
CA VAL A 147 6.67 5.25 2.28
C VAL A 147 6.69 4.18 1.20
N CYS A 148 6.13 2.98 1.45
CA CYS A 148 6.04 1.92 0.44
C CYS A 148 5.23 2.36 -0.79
N LEU A 149 4.08 3.02 -0.58
CA LEU A 149 3.24 3.52 -1.67
C LEU A 149 3.97 4.59 -2.50
N LEU A 150 4.59 5.57 -1.83
CA LEU A 150 5.36 6.61 -2.49
C LEU A 150 6.54 6.02 -3.27
N MET A 151 7.31 5.11 -2.67
CA MET A 151 8.41 4.41 -3.32
C MET A 151 7.94 3.59 -4.52
N GLY A 152 6.76 2.95 -4.43
CA GLY A 152 6.16 2.22 -5.54
C GLY A 152 5.79 3.14 -6.70
N ILE A 153 5.23 4.31 -6.41
CA ILE A 153 4.93 5.34 -7.43
C ILE A 153 6.24 5.87 -8.03
N VAL A 154 7.18 6.29 -7.20
CA VAL A 154 8.54 6.70 -7.59
C VAL A 154 9.18 5.68 -8.53
N ALA A 155 9.15 4.40 -8.16
CA ALA A 155 9.69 3.30 -8.94
C ALA A 155 9.08 3.20 -10.35
N THR A 156 7.80 3.54 -10.57
CA THR A 156 7.23 3.48 -11.92
C THR A 156 7.79 4.55 -12.87
N TRP A 157 8.34 5.65 -12.37
CA TRP A 157 8.92 6.72 -13.19
C TRP A 157 10.39 6.47 -13.54
N TRP A 158 11.10 5.69 -12.72
CA TRP A 158 12.52 5.38 -12.90
C TRP A 158 12.79 3.94 -13.35
N ALA A 159 11.75 3.12 -13.50
CA ALA A 159 11.92 1.74 -13.92
C ALA A 159 12.34 1.65 -15.40
N PRO A 160 13.43 0.92 -15.71
CA PRO A 160 13.84 0.66 -17.09
C PRO A 160 12.80 -0.21 -17.79
N GLU A 161 12.47 0.20 -19.01
CA GLU A 161 11.67 -0.59 -19.93
C GLU A 161 12.42 -1.89 -20.27
N ALA A 162 11.66 -2.98 -20.44
CA ALA A 162 12.18 -4.22 -20.95
C ALA A 162 12.69 -3.98 -22.38
N ALA A 163 13.88 -4.52 -22.68
CA ALA A 163 14.42 -4.45 -24.02
C ALA A 163 13.38 -4.96 -25.02
N PRO A 164 13.15 -4.24 -26.14
CA PRO A 164 12.23 -4.72 -27.16
C PRO A 164 12.68 -6.12 -27.58
N ALA A 165 11.72 -7.05 -27.66
CA ALA A 165 11.99 -8.39 -28.17
C ALA A 165 12.73 -8.26 -29.52
N PRO A 166 13.72 -9.14 -29.80
CA PRO A 166 14.47 -9.06 -31.04
C PRO A 166 13.50 -8.98 -32.22
N PRO A 167 13.76 -8.10 -33.21
CA PRO A 167 12.84 -7.89 -34.32
C PRO A 167 12.52 -9.23 -34.95
N ALA A 168 11.23 -9.57 -35.03
CA ALA A 168 10.80 -10.78 -35.70
C ALA A 168 11.14 -10.64 -37.20
N TYR A 169 12.19 -11.33 -37.63
CA TYR A 169 12.43 -11.51 -39.05
C TYR A 169 11.36 -12.46 -39.59
N VAL A 170 10.75 -12.09 -40.70
CA VAL A 170 9.74 -12.89 -41.36
C VAL A 170 10.16 -13.15 -42.79
N THR A 171 9.97 -14.40 -43.21
CA THR A 171 10.05 -14.80 -44.61
C THR A 171 8.63 -14.93 -45.13
N VAL A 172 8.29 -14.12 -46.13
CA VAL A 172 6.96 -14.05 -46.75
C VAL A 172 7.07 -14.47 -48.20
N THR A 173 6.38 -15.55 -48.54
CA THR A 173 6.28 -16.05 -49.91
C THR A 173 5.03 -15.44 -50.56
N HIS A 174 5.23 -14.74 -51.68
CA HIS A 174 4.17 -14.10 -52.46
C HIS A 174 4.49 -14.18 -53.95
N ASP A 175 3.47 -14.43 -54.79
CA ASP A 175 3.62 -14.52 -56.25
C ASP A 175 4.79 -15.45 -56.68
N GLY A 176 5.03 -16.54 -55.93
CA GLY A 176 6.10 -17.52 -56.16
C GLY A 176 7.51 -17.09 -55.73
N ARG A 177 7.68 -15.90 -55.13
CA ARG A 177 8.95 -15.38 -54.62
C ARG A 177 8.94 -15.29 -53.10
N SER A 178 10.06 -15.59 -52.46
CA SER A 178 10.22 -15.46 -51.02
C SER A 178 11.00 -14.19 -50.70
N THR A 179 10.47 -13.34 -49.82
CA THR A 179 11.16 -12.16 -49.31
C THR A 179 11.35 -12.27 -47.80
N CYS A 180 12.59 -12.11 -47.36
CA CYS A 180 12.92 -11.99 -45.95
C CYS A 180 13.11 -10.52 -45.56
N GLY A 181 12.60 -10.14 -44.40
CA GLY A 181 12.92 -8.85 -43.79
C GLY A 181 12.35 -8.72 -42.38
N ARG A 182 12.53 -7.54 -41.79
CA ARG A 182 12.01 -7.22 -40.46
C ARG A 182 10.51 -6.93 -40.56
N LEU A 183 9.70 -7.65 -39.78
CA LEU A 183 8.27 -7.38 -39.70
C LEU A 183 8.03 -6.01 -39.04
N GLU A 184 7.31 -5.13 -39.72
CA GLU A 184 6.94 -3.82 -39.19
C GLU A 184 5.47 -3.79 -38.74
N SER A 185 4.57 -4.33 -39.56
CA SER A 185 3.16 -4.48 -39.21
C SER A 185 2.47 -5.56 -40.04
N ALA A 186 1.47 -6.22 -39.47
CA ALA A 186 0.53 -7.07 -40.21
C ALA A 186 -0.90 -6.72 -39.75
N ASP A 187 -1.67 -6.07 -40.62
CA ASP A 187 -2.99 -5.51 -40.31
C ASP A 187 -4.16 -6.34 -40.91
N GLY A 188 -3.88 -7.59 -41.29
CA GLY A 188 -4.85 -8.51 -41.90
C GLY A 188 -5.10 -8.21 -43.40
N ALA A 189 -5.00 -6.96 -43.83
CA ALA A 189 -5.08 -6.57 -45.24
C ALA A 189 -3.72 -6.69 -45.95
N SER A 190 -2.64 -6.34 -45.24
CA SER A 190 -1.28 -6.34 -45.75
C SER A 190 -0.26 -6.72 -44.69
N VAL A 191 0.88 -7.22 -45.17
CA VAL A 191 2.08 -7.48 -44.37
C VAL A 191 3.14 -6.48 -44.84
N ARG A 192 3.65 -5.66 -43.91
CA ARG A 192 4.72 -4.68 -44.17
C ARG A 192 6.03 -5.21 -43.64
N ILE A 193 7.01 -5.31 -44.53
CA ILE A 193 8.31 -5.90 -44.25
C ILE A 193 9.39 -4.90 -44.66
N HIS A 194 10.27 -4.56 -43.74
CA HIS A 194 11.41 -3.71 -44.03
C HIS A 194 12.63 -4.57 -44.40
N ARG A 195 13.17 -4.37 -45.61
CA ARG A 195 14.32 -5.11 -46.11
C ARG A 195 15.60 -4.32 -45.85
N ALA A 196 16.68 -5.01 -45.49
CA ALA A 196 17.97 -4.35 -45.28
C ALA A 196 18.46 -3.69 -46.58
N GLY A 197 18.76 -2.39 -46.52
CA GLY A 197 19.22 -1.61 -47.68
C GLY A 197 18.13 -0.91 -48.49
N GLU A 198 16.86 -1.10 -48.15
CA GLU A 198 15.73 -0.38 -48.76
C GLU A 198 15.15 0.63 -47.75
N ALA A 199 14.90 1.87 -48.18
CA ALA A 199 14.35 2.91 -47.30
C ALA A 199 12.84 2.73 -47.02
N GLU A 200 12.13 2.07 -47.94
CA GLU A 200 10.69 1.91 -47.90
C GLU A 200 10.32 0.47 -47.49
N ALA A 201 9.20 0.31 -46.78
CA ALA A 201 8.71 -1.01 -46.40
C ALA A 201 8.00 -1.68 -47.59
N LEU A 202 8.34 -2.94 -47.87
CA LEU A 202 7.62 -3.75 -48.84
C LEU A 202 6.24 -4.09 -48.29
N VAL A 203 5.19 -3.64 -48.97
CA VAL A 203 3.80 -3.94 -48.63
C VAL A 203 3.32 -5.12 -49.47
N VAL A 204 3.10 -6.27 -48.82
CA VAL A 204 2.58 -7.48 -49.47
C VAL A 204 1.11 -7.65 -49.05
N PRO A 205 0.13 -7.60 -49.98
CA PRO A 205 -1.27 -7.87 -49.64
C PRO A 205 -1.43 -9.29 -49.10
N THR A 206 -2.15 -9.48 -47.99
CA THR A 206 -2.30 -10.79 -47.34
C THR A 206 -2.88 -11.84 -48.28
N LYS A 207 -3.74 -11.43 -49.22
CA LYS A 207 -4.32 -12.30 -50.26
C LYS A 207 -3.29 -12.93 -51.20
N LYS A 208 -2.10 -12.34 -51.31
CA LYS A 208 -1.00 -12.83 -52.14
C LYS A 208 0.01 -13.66 -51.36
N VAL A 209 -0.11 -13.71 -50.03
CA VAL A 209 0.80 -14.46 -49.17
C VAL A 209 0.41 -15.94 -49.22
N THR A 210 1.33 -16.78 -49.67
CA THR A 210 1.15 -18.24 -49.73
C THR A 210 1.82 -18.97 -48.56
N ASP A 211 2.90 -18.43 -48.02
CA ASP A 211 3.57 -18.96 -46.82
C ASP A 211 4.18 -17.80 -46.02
N LEU A 212 4.12 -17.90 -44.69
CA LEU A 212 4.67 -16.91 -43.78
C LEU A 212 5.35 -17.61 -42.59
N ARG A 213 6.66 -17.41 -42.46
CA ARG A 213 7.47 -18.04 -41.42
C ARG A 213 8.25 -17.00 -40.63
N VAL A 214 8.22 -17.14 -39.31
CA VAL A 214 9.11 -16.39 -38.42
C VAL A 214 10.48 -17.08 -38.46
N VAL A 215 11.52 -16.31 -38.77
CA VAL A 215 12.90 -16.78 -38.85
C VAL A 215 13.76 -16.00 -37.86
N SER A 216 14.87 -16.59 -37.44
CA SER A 216 15.80 -15.93 -36.51
C SER A 216 16.72 -14.92 -37.21
N ARG A 217 16.87 -15.02 -38.53
CA ARG A 217 17.69 -14.13 -39.36
C ARG A 217 17.24 -14.12 -40.82
N CYS A 218 17.45 -12.97 -41.46
CA CYS A 218 17.62 -12.80 -42.90
C CYS A 218 19.13 -12.59 -43.15
#